data_AF-A0A950MZ34-F1
#
_entry.id   AF-A0A950MZ34-F1
#
_cell.length_a   1.000
_cell.length_b   1.000
_cell.length_c   1.000
_cell.angle_alpha   90.00
_cell.angle_beta   90.00
_cell.angle_gamma   90.00
#
_symmetry.space_group_name_H-M   'P 1'
#
loop_
_entity.id
_entity.type
_entity.pdbx_description
1 polymer ?
#
loop_
_entity_poly.entity_id
_entity_poly.type
_entity_poly.pdbx_seq_one_letter_code
_entity_poly.pdbx_strand_id
1 'polypeptide(L)' 'MTVHSTVAPEGQPATRVNPVTAAVVHGALENIAIEMGHKLMRMAYSSIIRESEDFGAALTDAEGGQLCECKMSTPLQSGP' A
#
# COMPACT_ATOMS: atom_id res chain seq x y z
N MET A 1 -5.37 28.03 -30.35
CA MET A 1 -5.39 26.71 -31.00
C MET A 1 -4.36 25.86 -30.26
N THR A 2 -4.67 25.01 -29.28
CA THR A 2 -5.93 24.45 -28.77
C THR A 2 -5.68 24.08 -27.31
N VAL A 3 -6.58 24.48 -26.41
CA VAL A 3 -6.57 24.10 -24.99
C VAL A 3 -7.00 22.63 -24.87
N HIS A 4 -6.10 21.73 -24.50
CA HIS A 4 -6.50 20.37 -24.09
C HIS A 4 -6.92 20.43 -22.63
N SER A 5 -8.19 20.79 -22.42
CA SER A 5 -8.89 20.60 -21.16
C SER A 5 -9.13 19.10 -20.97
N THR A 6 -8.31 18.43 -20.17
CA THR A 6 -8.65 17.11 -19.61
C THR A 6 -9.71 17.32 -18.55
N VAL A 7 -10.97 17.16 -18.97
CA VAL A 7 -12.13 17.09 -18.07
C VAL A 7 -11.84 16.05 -16.98
N ALA A 8 -11.73 16.50 -15.74
CA ALA A 8 -11.81 15.61 -14.57
C ALA A 8 -13.22 15.00 -14.57
N PRO A 9 -13.38 13.70 -14.31
CA PRO A 9 -14.72 13.10 -14.30
C PRO A 9 -15.54 13.78 -13.20
N GLU A 10 -16.57 14.49 -13.62
CA GLU A 10 -17.55 15.11 -12.73
C GLU A 10 -18.20 14.01 -11.87
N GLY A 11 -18.07 14.18 -10.56
CA GLY A 11 -18.82 13.52 -9.49
C GLY A 11 -19.63 12.29 -9.86
N GLN A 12 -18.96 11.14 -10.02
CA GLN A 12 -19.64 9.85 -9.85
C GLN A 12 -20.19 9.85 -8.41
N PRO A 13 -21.51 9.65 -8.18
CA PRO A 13 -21.99 9.46 -6.83
C PRO A 13 -21.17 8.30 -6.26
N ALA A 14 -20.44 8.53 -5.16
CA ALA A 14 -19.63 7.52 -4.53
C ALA A 14 -20.54 6.33 -4.27
N THR A 15 -20.49 5.34 -5.17
CA THR A 15 -21.34 4.17 -5.08
C THR A 15 -20.84 3.52 -3.81
N ARG A 16 -21.68 3.50 -2.76
CA ARG A 16 -21.28 2.94 -1.46
C ARG A 16 -20.65 1.59 -1.74
N VAL A 17 -19.34 1.50 -1.51
CA VAL A 17 -18.58 0.28 -1.79
C VAL A 17 -19.23 -0.82 -0.96
N ASN A 18 -19.56 -1.94 -1.61
CA ASN A 18 -20.12 -3.08 -0.91
C ASN A 18 -19.14 -3.51 0.20
N PRO A 19 -19.58 -3.63 1.46
CA PRO A 19 -18.68 -3.89 2.58
C PRO A 19 -17.96 -5.25 2.46
N VAL A 20 -18.58 -6.25 1.84
CA VAL A 20 -17.95 -7.55 1.57
C VAL A 20 -16.84 -7.40 0.54
N THR A 21 -17.10 -6.69 -0.56
CA THR A 21 -16.08 -6.43 -1.59
C THR A 21 -14.92 -5.63 -1.01
N ALA A 22 -15.19 -4.60 -0.20
CA ALA A 22 -14.16 -3.83 0.50
C ALA A 22 -13.30 -4.73 1.40
N ALA A 23 -13.92 -5.62 2.19
CA ALA A 23 -13.21 -6.54 3.08
C ALA A 23 -12.33 -7.54 2.31
N VAL A 24 -12.84 -8.09 1.20
CA VAL A 24 -12.06 -9.02 0.36
C VAL A 24 -10.85 -8.34 -0.26
N VAL A 25 -11.04 -7.15 -0.82
CA VAL A 25 -9.93 -6.37 -1.41
C VAL A 25 -8.92 -5.99 -0.33
N HIS A 26 -9.39 -5.51 0.83
CA HIS A 26 -8.50 -5.17 1.94
C HIS A 26 -7.67 -6.36 2.40
N GLY A 27 -8.28 -7.53 2.60
CA GLY A 27 -7.56 -8.74 2.98
C GLY A 27 -6.54 -9.19 1.91
N ALA A 28 -6.86 -9.02 0.62
CA ALA A 28 -5.90 -9.30 -0.45
C ALA A 28 -4.69 -8.35 -0.42
N LEU A 29 -4.94 -7.05 -0.22
CA LEU A 29 -3.88 -6.04 -0.09
C LEU A 29 -2.99 -6.30 1.14
N GLU A 30 -3.58 -6.67 2.27
CA GLU A 30 -2.86 -7.04 3.49
C GLU A 30 -1.95 -8.26 3.26
N ASN A 31 -2.46 -9.30 2.59
CA ASN A 31 -1.65 -10.47 2.23
C ASN A 31 -0.47 -10.11 1.32
N ILE A 32 -0.68 -9.22 0.34
CA ILE A 32 0.40 -8.73 -0.52
C ILE A 32 1.47 -8.04 0.32
N ALA A 33 1.09 -7.15 1.25
CA ALA A 33 2.04 -6.45 2.12
C ALA A 33 2.88 -7.43 2.97
N ILE A 34 2.24 -8.44 3.57
CA ILE A 34 2.91 -9.51 4.34
C ILE A 34 3.88 -10.30 3.46
N GLU A 35 3.47 -10.69 2.26
CA GLU A 35 4.33 -11.41 1.32
C GLU A 35 5.54 -10.59 0.88
N MET A 36 5.35 -9.28 0.64
CA MET A 36 6.44 -8.37 0.30
C MET A 36 7.47 -8.32 1.43
N GLY A 37 7.03 -8.12 2.68
CA GLY A 37 7.94 -8.08 3.83
C GLY A 37 8.72 -9.38 4.02
N HIS A 38 8.05 -10.52 3.90
CA HIS A 38 8.70 -11.83 3.93
C HIS A 38 9.77 -12.02 2.85
N LYS A 39 9.46 -11.64 1.61
CA LYS A 39 10.39 -11.76 0.47
C LYS A 39 11.57 -10.81 0.66
N LEU A 40 11.31 -9.58 1.07
CA LEU A 40 12.33 -8.57 1.36
C LEU A 40 13.30 -9.09 2.43
N MET A 41 12.80 -9.50 3.59
CA MET A 41 13.62 -10.01 4.69
C MET A 41 14.47 -11.22 4.27
N ARG A 42 13.88 -12.21 3.59
CA ARG A 42 14.60 -13.44 3.20
C ARG A 42 15.65 -13.23 2.11
N MET A 43 15.44 -12.27 1.22
CA MET A 43 16.37 -12.00 0.11
C MET A 43 17.37 -10.89 0.43
N ALA A 44 17.19 -10.15 1.52
CA ALA A 44 18.10 -9.09 1.90
C ALA A 44 19.52 -9.62 2.14
N TYR A 45 20.51 -8.86 1.68
CA TYR A 45 21.91 -9.06 2.02
C TYR A 45 22.28 -8.38 3.35
N SER A 46 21.51 -7.39 3.78
CA SER A 46 21.71 -6.64 5.03
C SER A 46 21.36 -7.50 6.25
N SER A 47 22.30 -7.70 7.17
CA SER A 47 22.03 -8.34 8.46
C SER A 47 21.05 -7.54 9.31
N ILE A 48 21.05 -6.20 9.20
CA ILE A 48 20.08 -5.35 9.92
C ILE A 48 18.64 -5.69 9.51
N ILE A 49 18.39 -5.85 8.21
CA ILE A 49 17.06 -6.22 7.70
C ILE A 49 16.72 -7.69 8.06
N ARG A 50 17.70 -8.60 7.98
CA ARG A 50 17.47 -10.04 8.19
C ARG A 50 17.29 -10.43 9.66
N GLU A 51 18.02 -9.77 10.56
CA GLU A 51 18.12 -10.15 11.98
C GLU A 51 17.34 -9.19 12.87
N SER A 52 17.37 -7.89 12.53
CA SER A 52 16.68 -6.86 13.32
C SER A 52 15.32 -6.47 12.73
N GLU A 53 14.97 -6.97 11.54
CA GLU A 53 13.70 -6.68 10.85
C GLU A 53 13.45 -5.17 10.69
N ASP A 54 14.52 -4.39 10.61
CA ASP A 54 14.46 -2.93 10.49
C ASP A 54 14.26 -2.53 9.03
N PHE A 55 13.01 -2.64 8.60
CA PHE A 55 12.50 -2.24 7.30
C PHE A 55 11.02 -1.91 7.42
N GLY A 56 10.47 -1.29 6.39
CA GLY A 56 9.02 -1.17 6.21
C GLY A 56 8.64 -1.51 4.78
N ALA A 57 7.45 -2.06 4.60
CA ALA A 57 6.88 -2.32 3.28
C ALA A 57 5.38 -2.00 3.32
N ALA A 58 4.95 -1.03 2.51
CA ALA A 58 3.55 -0.62 2.45
C ALA A 58 3.06 -0.45 1.01
N LEU A 59 1.74 -0.56 0.85
CA LEU A 59 1.03 -0.16 -0.35
C LEU A 59 0.40 1.20 -0.10
N THR A 60 0.57 2.12 -1.05
CA THR A 60 -0.01 3.46 -1.01
C THR A 60 -0.98 3.65 -2.16
N ASP A 61 -1.91 4.58 -2.00
CA ASP A 61 -2.66 5.12 -3.13
C ASP A 61 -1.78 6.06 -3.97
N ALA A 62 -2.38 6.66 -5.01
CA ALA A 62 -1.70 7.56 -5.93
C ALA A 62 -1.30 8.91 -5.30
N GLU A 63 -1.90 9.27 -4.15
CA GLU A 63 -1.61 10.50 -3.41
C GLU A 63 -0.58 10.27 -2.29
N GLY A 64 -0.15 9.02 -2.09
CA GLY A 64 0.79 8.63 -1.04
C GLY A 64 0.13 8.22 0.28
N GLY A 65 -1.20 8.15 0.33
CA GLY A 65 -1.93 7.64 1.49
C GLY A 65 -1.68 6.14 1.68
N GLN A 66 -1.28 5.73 2.89
CA GLN A 66 -1.02 4.33 3.20
C GLN A 66 -2.33 3.52 3.25
N LEU A 67 -2.41 2.47 2.42
CA LEU A 67 -3.56 1.55 2.37
C LEU A 67 -3.37 0.34 3.29
N CYS A 68 -2.16 -0.21 3.32
CA CYS A 68 -1.77 -1.31 4.23
C CYS A 68 -0.24 -1.45 4.29
N GLU A 69 0.25 -2.07 5.35
CA GLU A 69 1.68 -2.31 5.58
C GLU A 69 1.96 -3.72 6.08
N CYS A 70 3.21 -4.16 5.90
CA CYS A 70 3.71 -5.39 6.50
C CYS A 70 3.80 -5.22 8.02
N LYS A 71 3.01 -6.01 8.76
CA LYS A 71 2.95 -5.96 10.23
C LYS A 71 4.13 -6.66 10.94
N MET A 72 5.01 -7.32 10.21
CA MET A 72 6.14 -8.11 10.74
C MET A 72 7.46 -7.34 10.69
N SER A 73 7.40 -6.01 10.65
CA SER A 73 8.58 -5.16 10.61
C SER A 73 8.36 -3.93 11.49
N THR A 74 9.37 -3.07 11.61
CA THR A 74 9.16 -1.76 12.24
C THR A 74 8.06 -1.00 11.48
N PRO A 75 7.11 -0.32 12.16
CA PRO A 75 6.06 0.44 11.48
C PRO A 75 6.65 1.40 10.45
N LEU A 76 6.04 1.49 9.26
CA LEU A 76 6.62 2.30 8.20
C LEU A 76 6.68 3.76 8.62
N GLN A 77 7.90 4.31 8.68
CA GLN A 77 8.11 5.75 8.85
C GLN A 77 8.02 6.46 7.49
N SER A 78 6.85 6.42 6.86
CA SER A 78 6.53 7.34 5.78
C SER A 78 6.44 8.73 6.38
N GLY A 79 7.07 9.73 5.76
CA GLY A 79 7.10 11.11 6.25
C GLY A 79 5.71 11.75 6.45
N PRO A 80 5.65 13.07 6.67
CA PRO A 80 4.38 13.76 6.91
C PRO A 80 3.38 13.64 5.77
#